data_AF-A0A5D2PXK5-F1
#
_entry.id   AF-A0A5D2PXK5-F1
#
_cell.length_a   1.000
_cell.length_b   1.000
_cell.length_c   1.000
_cell.angle_alpha   90.00
_cell.angle_beta   90.00
_cell.angle_gamma   90.00
#
_symmetry.space_group_name_H-M   'P 1'
#
loop_
_entity.id
_entity.type
_entity.pdbx_description
1 polymer ?
#
loop_
_entity_poly.entity_id
_entity_poly.type
_entity_poly.pdbx_seq_one_letter_code
_entity_poly.pdbx_strand_id
1 'polypeptide(L)'
;MIIVMGLVYCDVCTNNSFSRHSYFLRGAEVQIDCNFRAYVPKTKEQVSFSVNRTTDKHGVYMVEIPSVDGIECAEADTASTCQASLVGSSSASCNIPGYSSTTDEMAIKSRHPNLCIYGLAAMNFRPLKRNARLCGK
;
A
#
# COMPACT_ATOMS: atom_id res chain seq x y z
N MET A 1 17.97 3.18 -2.03
CA MET A 1 16.92 2.71 -1.14
C MET A 1 15.57 2.95 -1.78
N ILE A 2 14.69 1.95 -1.72
CA ILE A 2 13.30 2.05 -2.17
C ILE A 2 12.41 1.97 -0.94
N ILE A 3 11.45 2.88 -0.84
CA ILE A 3 10.42 2.90 0.20
C ILE A 3 9.10 2.62 -0.47
N VAL A 4 8.37 1.61 -0.01
CA VAL A 4 7.00 1.35 -0.44
C VAL A 4 6.09 1.58 0.74
N MET A 5 5.08 2.42 0.57
CA MET A 5 4.17 2.76 1.65
C MET A 5 2.74 2.98 1.16
N GLY A 6 1.80 2.76 2.05
CA GLY A 6 0.41 3.06 1.83
C GLY A 6 -0.35 3.08 3.14
N LEU A 7 -1.66 3.21 3.04
CA LEU A 7 -2.51 3.44 4.20
C LEU A 7 -3.73 2.53 4.18
N VAL A 8 -4.10 2.02 5.36
CA VAL A 8 -5.34 1.27 5.59
C VAL A 8 -6.19 2.01 6.61
N TYR A 9 -7.46 2.17 6.28
CA TYR A 9 -8.44 2.78 7.17
C TYR A 9 -9.70 1.91 7.27
N CYS A 10 -10.47 2.15 8.31
CA CYS A 10 -11.83 1.67 8.41
C CYS A 10 -12.78 2.67 7.77
N ASP A 11 -13.48 2.27 6.71
CA ASP A 11 -14.62 2.98 6.17
C ASP A 11 -15.91 2.57 6.91
N VAL A 12 -16.19 3.31 7.98
CA VAL A 12 -17.37 3.07 8.83
C VAL A 12 -18.69 3.22 8.05
N CYS A 13 -18.69 4.03 6.99
CA CYS A 13 -19.89 4.34 6.23
C CYS A 13 -20.08 3.50 4.98
N THR A 14 -19.12 2.62 4.65
CA THR A 14 -19.22 1.71 3.49
C THR A 14 -19.42 2.47 2.17
N ASN A 15 -18.80 3.64 2.05
CA ASN A 15 -18.80 4.47 0.85
C ASN A 15 -17.58 4.22 -0.06
N ASN A 16 -16.69 3.31 0.32
CA ASN A 16 -15.38 3.07 -0.27
C ASN A 16 -14.55 4.35 -0.43
N SER A 17 -14.72 5.30 0.50
CA SER A 17 -13.99 6.56 0.51
C SER A 17 -13.71 7.00 1.94
N PHE A 18 -12.67 7.80 2.12
CA PHE A 18 -12.35 8.33 3.43
C PHE A 18 -13.39 9.41 3.80
N SER A 19 -14.08 9.21 4.91
CA SER A 19 -15.13 10.08 5.41
C SER A 19 -14.77 10.63 6.79
N ARG A 20 -15.59 11.56 7.31
CA ARG A 20 -15.45 12.08 8.68
C ARG A 20 -15.48 11.00 9.75
N HIS A 21 -16.16 9.89 9.48
CA HIS A 21 -16.30 8.77 10.42
C HIS A 21 -15.26 7.67 10.20
N SER A 22 -14.45 7.79 9.15
CA SER A 22 -13.36 6.88 8.91
C SER A 22 -12.25 7.09 9.91
N TYR A 23 -11.54 6.03 10.25
CA TYR A 23 -10.39 6.08 11.15
C TYR A 23 -9.27 5.19 10.63
N PHE A 24 -8.03 5.58 10.92
CA PHE A 24 -6.87 4.80 10.53
C PHE A 24 -6.80 3.48 11.29
N LEU A 25 -6.61 2.39 10.57
CA LEU A 25 -6.69 1.06 11.14
C LEU A 25 -5.29 0.59 11.51
N ARG A 26 -4.95 0.63 12.80
CA ARG A 26 -3.67 0.13 13.34
C ARG A 26 -3.66 -1.39 13.40
N GLY A 27 -2.56 -2.02 13.01
CA GLY A 27 -2.36 -3.47 13.10
C GLY A 27 -3.08 -4.28 12.02
N ALA A 28 -3.60 -3.63 10.97
CA ALA A 28 -4.10 -4.33 9.80
C ALA A 28 -2.92 -5.00 9.08
N GLU A 29 -3.12 -6.25 8.66
CA GLU A 29 -2.11 -7.01 7.93
C GLU A 29 -2.30 -6.80 6.43
N VAL A 30 -1.20 -6.46 5.76
CA VAL A 30 -1.14 -6.28 4.32
C VAL A 30 -0.01 -7.11 3.74
N GLN A 31 -0.22 -7.64 2.54
CA GLN A 31 0.83 -8.22 1.73
C GLN A 31 1.24 -7.21 0.68
N ILE A 32 2.53 -6.92 0.59
CA ILE A 32 3.12 -6.02 -0.40
C ILE A 32 3.85 -6.89 -1.42
N ASP A 33 3.52 -6.71 -2.69
CA ASP A 33 4.14 -7.40 -3.82
C ASP A 33 4.71 -6.37 -4.79
N CYS A 34 6.01 -6.41 -5.00
CA CYS A 34 6.71 -5.56 -5.95
C CYS A 34 7.47 -6.40 -6.97
N ASN A 35 7.53 -5.91 -8.20
CA ASN A 35 8.36 -6.44 -9.26
C ASN A 35 9.22 -5.30 -9.81
N PHE A 36 10.51 -5.38 -9.55
CA PHE A 36 11.49 -4.40 -10.01
C PHE A 36 12.25 -4.93 -11.21
N ARG A 37 12.44 -4.12 -12.24
CA ARG A 37 13.45 -4.43 -13.26
C ARG A 37 14.83 -4.10 -12.74
N ALA A 38 15.73 -5.08 -12.79
CA ALA A 38 17.15 -4.87 -12.54
C ALA A 38 17.89 -4.78 -13.89
N TYR A 39 18.63 -3.70 -14.09
CA TYR A 39 19.56 -3.55 -15.19
C TYR A 39 20.89 -4.22 -14.82
N VAL A 40 21.02 -5.50 -15.17
CA VAL A 40 22.32 -6.18 -15.17
C VAL A 40 22.87 -6.06 -16.58
N PRO A 41 24.10 -5.53 -16.80
CA PRO A 41 24.67 -5.45 -18.13
C PRO A 41 24.85 -6.87 -18.69
N LYS A 42 23.89 -7.29 -19.53
CA LYS A 42 23.73 -8.54 -20.32
C LYS A 42 22.41 -9.30 -20.11
N THR A 43 21.61 -9.03 -19.07
CA THR A 43 20.32 -9.69 -18.83
C THR A 43 19.23 -8.71 -18.37
N LYS A 44 18.00 -8.88 -18.88
CA LYS A 44 16.81 -8.16 -18.38
C LYS A 44 16.21 -8.99 -17.24
N GLU A 45 16.77 -8.87 -16.05
CA GLU A 45 16.29 -9.60 -14.87
C GLU A 45 15.16 -8.84 -14.17
N GLN A 46 14.17 -9.58 -13.67
CA GLN A 46 13.09 -9.06 -12.84
C GLN A 46 13.28 -9.60 -11.42
N VAL A 47 13.22 -8.71 -10.44
CA VAL A 47 13.36 -9.01 -9.03
C VAL A 47 12.00 -8.83 -8.38
N SER A 48 11.40 -9.94 -7.98
CA SER A 48 10.15 -9.93 -7.22
C SER A 48 10.42 -9.87 -5.72
N PHE A 49 9.72 -9.00 -5.03
CA PHE A 49 9.76 -8.84 -3.58
C PHE A 49 8.35 -8.98 -3.03
N SER A 50 8.14 -9.89 -2.08
CA SER A 50 6.85 -10.09 -1.42
C SER A 50 7.04 -10.13 0.09
N VAL A 51 6.25 -9.35 0.83
CA VAL A 51 6.35 -9.33 2.29
C VAL A 51 5.05 -8.91 2.97
N ASN A 52 4.76 -9.54 4.11
CA ASN A 52 3.67 -9.10 4.98
C ASN A 52 4.14 -7.96 5.90
N ARG A 53 3.29 -6.95 6.08
CA ARG A 53 3.48 -5.85 7.01
C ARG A 53 2.21 -5.59 7.79
N THR A 54 2.38 -5.00 8.97
CA THR A 54 1.27 -4.49 9.76
C THR A 54 1.29 -2.97 9.78
N THR A 55 0.12 -2.37 9.79
CA THR A 55 0.00 -0.92 9.86
C THR A 55 0.32 -0.38 11.25
N ASP A 56 0.92 0.80 11.30
CA ASP A 56 1.24 1.50 12.52
C ASP A 56 0.02 2.23 13.13
N LYS A 57 0.27 3.09 14.14
CA LYS A 57 -0.80 3.86 14.81
C LYS A 57 -1.53 4.86 13.90
N HIS A 58 -0.97 5.19 12.75
CA HIS A 58 -1.53 6.07 11.73
C HIS A 58 -2.15 5.28 10.57
N GLY A 59 -2.25 3.95 10.69
CA GLY A 59 -2.76 3.09 9.62
C GLY A 59 -1.79 2.96 8.45
N VAL A 60 -0.52 3.38 8.62
CA VAL A 60 0.49 3.35 7.57
C VAL A 60 1.23 2.02 7.63
N TYR A 61 1.34 1.34 6.49
CA TYR A 61 2.30 0.27 6.30
C TYR A 61 3.47 0.80 5.48
N MET A 62 4.67 0.33 5.79
CA MET A 62 5.89 0.74 5.10
C MET A 62 6.89 -0.41 5.06
N VAL A 63 7.62 -0.51 3.96
CA VAL A 63 8.80 -1.35 3.84
C VAL A 63 9.92 -0.58 3.18
N GLU A 64 11.11 -0.74 3.75
CA GLU A 64 12.36 -0.25 3.18
C GLU A 64 13.05 -1.42 2.50
N ILE A 65 13.29 -1.29 1.20
CA ILE A 65 13.99 -2.26 0.39
C ILE A 65 15.38 -1.68 0.12
N PRO A 66 16.46 -2.35 0.58
CA PRO A 66 17.81 -1.91 0.30
C PRO A 66 18.02 -1.92 -1.22
N SER A 67 18.71 -0.91 -1.74
CA SER A 67 19.08 -0.92 -3.15
C SER A 67 20.04 -2.07 -3.39
N VAL A 68 19.66 -2.99 -4.26
CA VAL A 68 20.60 -3.90 -4.93
C VAL A 68 21.09 -3.23 -6.21
N ASP A 69 22.35 -3.48 -6.57
CA ASP A 69 22.95 -2.93 -7.78
C ASP A 69 22.07 -3.23 -9.01
N GLY A 70 21.78 -2.20 -9.81
CA GLY A 70 20.98 -2.32 -11.03
C GLY A 70 19.47 -2.10 -10.88
N ILE A 71 18.90 -2.00 -9.67
CA ILE A 71 17.50 -1.53 -9.53
C ILE A 71 17.47 -0.01 -9.56
N GLU A 72 17.12 0.53 -10.73
CA GLU A 72 16.76 1.95 -10.86
C GLU A 72 15.28 2.15 -10.60
N CYS A 73 14.98 3.30 -10.01
CA CYS A 73 13.61 3.71 -9.81
C CYS A 73 12.99 4.02 -11.15
N ALA A 74 11.74 3.59 -11.33
CA ALA A 74 11.05 3.80 -12.57
C ALA A 74 11.10 5.28 -12.97
N GLU A 75 11.84 5.60 -14.03
CA GLU A 75 11.48 6.74 -14.86
C GLU A 75 10.23 6.34 -15.65
N ALA A 76 9.46 7.30 -16.13
CA ALA A 76 8.09 7.12 -16.67
C ALA A 76 7.92 6.03 -17.76
N ASP A 77 9.01 5.43 -18.22
CA ASP A 77 9.10 4.42 -19.28
C ASP A 77 9.60 3.02 -18.79
N THR A 78 9.70 2.79 -17.47
CA THR A 78 10.26 1.54 -16.92
C THR A 78 9.33 0.81 -15.93
N ALA A 79 9.02 -0.44 -16.28
CA ALA A 79 8.00 -1.33 -15.71
C ALA A 79 8.33 -1.92 -14.33
N SER A 80 8.80 -1.11 -13.38
CA SER A 80 8.88 -1.53 -11.97
C SER A 80 7.57 -1.19 -11.27
N THR A 81 6.86 -2.19 -10.75
CA THR A 81 5.54 -2.03 -10.16
C THR A 81 5.45 -2.58 -8.75
N CYS A 82 4.61 -1.99 -7.93
CA CYS A 82 4.28 -2.38 -6.57
C CYS A 82 2.78 -2.34 -6.36
N GLN A 83 2.26 -3.37 -5.71
CA GLN A 83 0.87 -3.43 -5.27
C GLN A 83 0.82 -3.94 -3.84
N ALA A 84 -0.29 -3.68 -3.16
CA ALA A 84 -0.58 -4.26 -1.87
C ALA A 84 -1.99 -4.82 -1.83
N SER A 85 -2.19 -5.82 -0.96
CA SER A 85 -3.49 -6.41 -0.69
C SER A 85 -3.73 -6.59 0.81
N LEU A 86 -4.99 -6.51 1.21
CA LEU A 86 -5.43 -6.75 2.59
C LEU A 86 -5.41 -8.25 2.89
N VAL A 87 -4.71 -8.62 3.97
CA VAL A 87 -4.68 -9.99 4.48
C VAL A 87 -5.63 -10.14 5.66
N GLY A 88 -5.59 -9.19 6.60
CA GLY A 88 -6.35 -9.30 7.83
C GLY A 88 -6.61 -7.95 8.51
N SER A 89 -7.71 -7.87 9.26
CA SER A 89 -8.03 -6.73 10.10
C SER A 89 -7.73 -7.03 11.56
N SER A 90 -7.22 -6.03 12.27
CA SER A 90 -7.06 -6.05 13.72
C SER A 90 -8.36 -5.76 14.49
N SER A 91 -9.43 -5.34 13.80
CA SER A 91 -10.68 -4.91 14.41
C SER A 91 -11.84 -5.81 14.00
N ALA A 92 -12.45 -6.50 14.98
CA ALA A 92 -13.63 -7.33 14.75
C ALA A 92 -14.85 -6.52 14.26
N SER A 93 -14.94 -5.23 14.57
CA SER A 93 -16.03 -4.36 14.14
C SER A 93 -15.81 -3.76 12.74
N CYS A 94 -14.60 -3.90 12.18
CA CYS A 94 -14.24 -3.39 10.87
C CYS A 94 -13.30 -4.37 10.15
N ASN A 95 -13.85 -5.50 9.73
CA ASN A 95 -13.10 -6.64 9.20
C ASN A 95 -13.56 -7.13 7.82
N ILE A 96 -14.57 -6.50 7.21
CA ILE A 96 -15.00 -6.85 5.85
C ILE A 96 -14.15 -6.04 4.87
N PRO A 97 -13.41 -6.67 3.93
CA PRO A 97 -12.67 -5.92 2.92
C PRO A 97 -13.61 -5.03 2.07
N GLY A 98 -13.22 -3.78 1.86
CA GLY A 98 -13.80 -2.87 0.87
C GLY A 98 -12.90 -2.84 -0.35
N TYR A 99 -12.00 -1.85 -0.45
CA TYR A 99 -10.89 -1.92 -1.39
C TYR A 99 -9.78 -2.82 -0.82
N SER A 100 -9.77 -4.07 -1.28
CA SER A 100 -8.87 -5.13 -0.81
C SER A 100 -7.49 -5.14 -1.47
N SER A 101 -7.31 -4.41 -2.57
CA SER A 101 -6.03 -4.25 -3.25
C SER A 101 -5.87 -2.82 -3.77
N THR A 102 -4.63 -2.39 -3.90
CA THR A 102 -4.27 -1.09 -4.46
C THR A 102 -4.62 -1.07 -5.95
N THR A 103 -5.33 -0.04 -6.42
CA THR A 103 -5.66 0.12 -7.85
C THR A 103 -4.54 0.80 -8.62
N ASP A 104 -3.80 1.68 -7.94
CA ASP A 104 -2.78 2.53 -8.53
C ASP A 104 -1.59 2.68 -7.58
N GLU A 105 -0.46 3.03 -8.17
CA GLU A 105 0.77 3.37 -7.49
C GLU A 105 1.34 4.70 -8.04
N MET A 106 2.05 5.42 -7.19
CA MET A 106 2.76 6.64 -7.57
C MET A 106 4.22 6.51 -7.15
N ALA A 107 5.12 6.46 -8.14
CA ALA A 107 6.55 6.46 -7.92
C ALA A 107 7.09 7.89 -7.90
N ILE A 108 7.79 8.25 -6.82
CA ILE A 108 8.43 9.56 -6.63
C ILE A 108 9.93 9.33 -6.46
N LYS A 109 10.73 9.86 -7.39
CA LYS A 109 12.19 9.93 -7.27
C LYS A 109 12.56 11.14 -6.41
N SER A 110 13.22 10.90 -5.28
CA SER A 110 13.67 11.99 -4.40
C SER A 110 14.80 12.79 -5.05
N ARG A 111 14.96 14.05 -4.64
CA ARG A 111 16.15 14.87 -4.98
C ARG A 111 17.42 14.33 -4.31
N HIS A 112 17.27 13.58 -3.22
CA HIS A 112 18.39 12.86 -2.63
C HIS A 112 18.80 11.70 -3.54
N PRO A 113 20.11 11.53 -3.82
CA PRO A 113 20.58 10.48 -4.70
C PRO A 113 20.16 9.12 -4.15
N ASN A 114 19.69 8.26 -5.05
CA ASN A 114 19.35 6.86 -4.77
C ASN A 114 18.19 6.64 -3.77
N LEU A 115 17.25 7.59 -3.60
CA LEU A 115 16.04 7.39 -2.79
C LEU A 115 14.78 7.47 -3.64
N CYS A 116 13.93 6.45 -3.56
CA CYS A 116 12.67 6.39 -4.29
C CYS A 116 11.52 5.91 -3.42
N ILE A 117 10.37 6.52 -3.63
CA ILE A 117 9.20 6.35 -2.79
C ILE A 117 8.04 5.93 -3.68
N TYR A 118 7.51 4.74 -3.44
CA TYR A 118 6.29 4.22 -4.05
C TYR A 118 5.15 4.42 -3.06
N GLY A 119 4.27 5.37 -3.37
CA GLY A 119 3.02 5.58 -2.65
C GLY A 119 1.92 4.77 -3.29
N LEU A 120 1.27 3.89 -2.52
CA LEU A 120 0.18 3.05 -3.01
C LEU A 120 -1.18 3.64 -2.61
N ALA A 121 -2.20 3.42 -3.45
CA ALA A 121 -3.57 3.83 -3.16
C ALA A 121 -4.06 3.26 -1.81
N ALA A 122 -4.87 4.05 -1.09
CA ALA A 122 -5.36 3.62 0.22
C ALA A 122 -6.36 2.47 0.11
N MET A 123 -6.19 1.46 0.94
CA MET A 123 -7.10 0.31 1.07
C MET A 123 -8.01 0.49 2.28
N ASN A 124 -9.11 -0.25 2.35
CA ASN A 124 -10.01 -0.16 3.48
C ASN A 124 -10.71 -1.47 3.85
N PHE A 125 -10.98 -1.58 5.14
CA PHE A 125 -12.01 -2.45 5.68
C PHE A 125 -13.26 -1.64 5.99
N ARG A 126 -14.38 -2.33 6.15
CA ARG A 126 -15.66 -1.76 6.54
C ARG A 126 -16.37 -2.65 7.56
N PRO A 127 -17.32 -2.10 8.33
CA PRO A 127 -18.20 -2.91 9.16
C PRO A 127 -19.13 -3.81 8.33
N LEU A 128 -19.60 -4.91 8.93
CA LEU A 128 -20.60 -5.77 8.31
C LEU A 128 -21.92 -5.05 8.02
N LYS A 129 -22.30 -4.08 8.86
CA LYS A 129 -23.53 -3.30 8.71
C LYS A 129 -23.22 -1.80 8.80
N ARG A 130 -23.65 -1.04 7.80
CA ARG A 130 -23.58 0.43 7.82
C ARG A 130 -24.49 0.99 8.91
N ASN A 131 -23.98 1.91 9.73
CA ASN A 131 -24.78 2.61 10.71
C ASN A 131 -25.48 3.83 10.08
N ALA A 132 -26.76 3.68 9.74
CA ALA A 132 -27.54 4.74 9.09
C ALA A 132 -27.72 6.01 9.94
N ARG A 133 -27.65 5.92 11.28
CA ARG A 133 -27.75 7.09 12.16
C ARG A 133 -26.47 7.91 12.16
N LEU A 134 -25.32 7.23 12.09
CA LEU A 134 -23.99 7.85 12.07
C LEU A 134 -23.66 8.39 10.67
N CYS A 135 -23.97 7.62 9.64
CA CYS A 135 -23.65 7.91 8.24
C CYS A 135 -24.84 8.52 7.47
N GLY A 136 -25.78 9.15 8.17
CA GLY A 136 -27.05 9.63 7.64
C GLY A 136 -26.91 10.90 6.80
N LYS A 137 -27.46 10.80 5.58
CA LYS A 137 -27.28 11.60 4.35
C LYS A 137 -25.89 11.48 3.73
#